data_AF-A0A926PAG9-F1
#
_entry.id   AF-A0A926PAG9-F1
#
_cell.length_a   1.000
_cell.length_b   1.000
_cell.length_c   1.000
_cell.angle_alpha   90.00
_cell.angle_beta   90.00
_cell.angle_gamma   90.00
#
_symmetry.space_group_name_H-M   'P 1'
#
loop_
_entity.id
_entity.type
_entity.pdbx_description
1 polymer ?
#
loop_
_entity_poly.entity_id
_entity_poly.type
_entity_poly.pdbx_seq_one_letter_code
_entity_poly.pdbx_strand_id
1 'polypeptide(L)'
;MLGVFLSLLFFAFLCILFIRFQKPQAQPEPSQTTSTSPWWVKVITEKPRCTYYFGPFDSLQEAKLSQAGYIEDLEQEGAIGIAVDILQDQPTVLTIDEEDD
;
A
#
# COMPACT_ATOMS: atom_id res chain seq x y z
N MET A 1 27.63 -11.57 1.77
CA MET A 1 28.14 -10.19 1.98
C MET A 1 27.58 -9.21 0.94
N LEU A 2 27.55 -9.55 -0.36
CA LEU A 2 27.02 -8.65 -1.40
C LEU A 2 25.48 -8.46 -1.37
N GLY A 3 24.72 -9.50 -1.01
CA GLY A 3 23.24 -9.45 -0.99
C GLY A 3 22.63 -8.57 0.11
N VAL A 4 23.26 -8.49 1.28
CA VAL A 4 22.79 -7.64 2.40
C VAL A 4 23.01 -6.16 2.09
N PHE A 5 24.08 -5.84 1.37
CA PHE A 5 24.34 -4.48 0.90
C PHE A 5 23.31 -4.01 -0.14
N LEU A 6 22.88 -4.90 -1.04
CA LEU A 6 21.87 -4.55 -2.05
C LEU A 6 20.48 -4.33 -1.42
N SER A 7 20.13 -5.13 -0.41
CA SER A 7 18.89 -4.99 0.36
C SER A 7 18.87 -3.69 1.20
N LEU A 8 19.99 -3.34 1.86
CA LEU A 8 20.10 -2.08 2.60
C LEU A 8 20.06 -0.84 1.69
N LEU A 9 20.61 -0.94 0.48
CA LEU A 9 20.51 0.14 -0.51
C LEU A 9 19.08 0.30 -1.04
N PHE A 10 18.34 -0.80 -1.19
CA PHE A 10 16.92 -0.76 -1.58
C PHE A 10 16.04 -0.17 -0.47
N PHE A 11 16.21 -0.60 0.79
CA PHE A 11 15.52 -0.01 1.93
C PHE A 11 15.91 1.46 2.16
N ALA A 12 17.18 1.83 1.98
CA ALA A 12 17.61 3.22 2.04
C ALA A 12 17.00 4.06 0.92
N PHE A 13 16.84 3.51 -0.29
CA PHE A 13 16.22 4.19 -1.42
C PHE A 13 14.70 4.34 -1.23
N LEU A 14 14.03 3.32 -0.71
CA LEU A 14 12.62 3.37 -0.29
C LEU A 14 12.41 4.40 0.83
N CYS A 15 13.30 4.46 1.82
CA CYS A 15 13.30 5.48 2.87
C CYS A 15 13.56 6.90 2.31
N ILE A 16 14.47 7.05 1.34
CA ILE A 16 14.74 8.35 0.69
C ILE A 16 13.56 8.79 -0.18
N LEU A 17 12.87 7.86 -0.86
CA LEU A 17 11.60 8.13 -1.54
C LEU A 17 10.51 8.56 -0.54
N PHE A 18 10.42 7.89 0.61
CA PHE A 18 9.52 8.23 1.71
C PHE A 18 9.80 9.64 2.27
N ILE A 19 11.07 10.02 2.45
CA ILE A 19 11.47 11.36 2.91
C ILE A 19 11.16 12.43 1.86
N ARG A 20 11.25 12.13 0.56
CA ARG A 20 10.85 13.06 -0.51
C ARG A 20 9.33 13.19 -0.68
N PHE A 21 8.56 12.22 -0.14
CA PHE A 21 7.10 12.26 -0.02
C PHE A 21 6.61 13.00 1.24
N GLN A 22 7.46 13.26 2.24
CA GLN A 22 7.18 14.31 3.25
C GLN A 22 7.42 15.70 2.66
N LYS A 23 6.65 16.06 1.63
CA LYS A 23 6.48 17.46 1.27
C LYS A 23 5.84 18.17 2.48
N PRO A 24 6.38 19.30 2.96
CA PRO A 24 5.75 20.02 4.05
C PRO A 24 4.38 20.50 3.58
N GLN A 25 3.31 20.07 4.25
CA GLN A 25 2.01 20.68 4.06
C GLN A 25 2.05 22.09 4.66
N ALA A 26 2.03 23.08 3.78
CA ALA A 26 1.60 24.42 4.14
C ALA A 26 0.15 24.32 4.66
N GLN A 27 0.03 24.57 5.96
CA GLN A 27 -1.14 24.97 6.77
C GLN A 27 -2.53 24.89 6.10
N PRO A 28 -3.54 24.22 6.70
CA PRO A 28 -4.90 24.39 6.24
C PRO A 28 -5.42 25.77 6.65
N GLU A 29 -5.68 26.61 5.64
CA GLU A 29 -6.72 27.65 5.68
C GLU A 29 -8.05 27.01 6.15
N PRO A 30 -8.85 27.69 6.99
CA PRO A 30 -10.06 27.10 7.55
C PRO A 30 -11.15 27.01 6.47
N SER A 31 -11.92 25.93 6.53
CA SER A 31 -13.21 25.68 5.87
C SER A 31 -13.21 24.99 4.49
N GLN A 32 -13.44 23.66 4.50
CA GLN A 32 -14.63 23.00 3.91
C GLN A 32 -14.39 21.48 3.75
N THR A 33 -15.05 20.70 4.60
CA THR A 33 -15.13 19.23 4.56
C THR A 33 -15.96 18.77 3.36
N THR A 34 -15.32 18.54 2.22
CA THR A 34 -15.84 17.55 1.25
C THR A 34 -15.31 16.20 1.70
N SER A 35 -16.18 15.31 2.16
CA SER A 35 -15.84 13.94 2.60
C SER A 35 -15.45 13.07 1.40
N THR A 36 -14.36 13.41 0.73
CA THR A 36 -13.78 12.56 -0.31
C THR A 36 -12.98 11.47 0.39
N SER A 37 -13.57 10.27 0.48
CA SER A 37 -12.86 9.10 0.98
C SER A 37 -11.63 8.83 0.10
N PRO A 38 -10.45 8.59 0.69
CA PRO A 38 -9.23 8.32 -0.07
C PRO A 38 -9.34 6.99 -0.83
N TRP A 39 -8.49 6.81 -1.82
CA TRP A 39 -8.41 5.58 -2.61
C TRP A 39 -7.52 4.55 -1.93
N TRP A 40 -7.88 3.27 -2.03
CA TRP A 40 -7.16 2.13 -1.47
C TRP A 40 -7.07 1.02 -2.49
N VAL A 41 -5.94 0.31 -2.47
CA VAL A 41 -5.76 -0.96 -3.18
C VAL A 41 -6.04 -2.08 -2.17
N LYS A 42 -7.12 -2.82 -2.39
CA LYS A 42 -7.44 -4.03 -1.64
C LYS A 42 -6.87 -5.23 -2.39
N VAL A 43 -6.04 -6.01 -1.73
CA VAL A 43 -5.47 -7.26 -2.28
C VAL A 43 -5.96 -8.43 -1.44
N ILE A 44 -6.52 -9.44 -2.08
CA ILE A 44 -6.99 -10.68 -1.44
C ILE A 44 -6.13 -11.82 -1.96
N THR A 45 -5.61 -12.65 -1.08
CA THR A 45 -4.84 -13.84 -1.41
C THR A 45 -5.61 -15.10 -1.00
N GLU A 46 -5.50 -16.17 -1.79
CA GLU A 46 -6.11 -17.46 -1.49
C GLU A 46 -5.24 -18.29 -0.53
N LYS A 47 -3.91 -18.27 -0.71
CA LYS A 47 -2.96 -18.99 0.15
C LYS A 47 -1.67 -18.17 0.35
N PRO A 48 -1.30 -17.83 1.60
CA PRO A 48 -2.17 -17.83 2.77
C PRO A 48 -3.42 -16.97 2.52
N ARG A 49 -4.50 -17.21 3.27
CA ARG A 49 -5.75 -16.48 3.07
C ARG A 49 -5.72 -15.16 3.83
N CYS A 50 -5.43 -14.08 3.10
CA CYS A 50 -5.22 -12.77 3.68
C CYS A 50 -5.93 -11.69 2.85
N THR A 51 -6.33 -10.61 3.50
CA THR A 51 -6.79 -9.38 2.85
C THR A 51 -5.92 -8.21 3.30
N TYR A 52 -5.30 -7.53 2.36
CA TYR A 52 -4.45 -6.36 2.56
C TYR A 52 -5.12 -5.10 2.01
N TYR A 53 -5.00 -3.97 2.72
CA TYR A 53 -5.41 -2.65 2.26
C TYR A 53 -4.19 -1.72 2.20
N PHE A 54 -3.80 -1.31 1.00
CA PHE A 54 -2.70 -0.38 0.77
C PHE A 54 -3.22 1.01 0.38
N GLY A 55 -2.68 2.05 1.01
CA GLY A 55 -3.15 3.43 0.88
C GLY A 55 -2.89 4.21 2.18
N PRO A 56 -3.58 5.35 2.40
CA PRO A 56 -4.51 6.01 1.47
C PRO A 56 -3.78 6.68 0.28
N PHE A 57 -4.44 6.72 -0.87
CA PHE A 57 -4.01 7.45 -2.07
C PHE A 57 -4.92 8.64 -2.35
N ASP A 58 -4.34 9.70 -2.90
CA ASP A 58 -5.07 10.93 -3.24
C ASP A 58 -5.91 10.74 -4.51
N SER A 59 -5.56 9.76 -5.35
CA SER A 59 -6.28 9.48 -6.61
C SER A 59 -6.29 8.01 -7.00
N LEU A 60 -7.30 7.63 -7.78
CA LEU A 60 -7.38 6.32 -8.43
C LEU A 60 -6.13 6.02 -9.29
N GLN A 61 -5.56 7.03 -9.95
CA GLN A 61 -4.39 6.83 -10.80
C GLN A 61 -3.14 6.49 -9.98
N GLU A 62 -2.96 7.14 -8.83
CA GLU A 62 -1.87 6.83 -7.91
C GLU A 62 -2.00 5.40 -7.37
N ALA A 63 -3.20 5.00 -6.94
CA ALA A 63 -3.48 3.63 -6.51
C ALA A 63 -3.16 2.59 -7.62
N LYS A 64 -3.56 2.87 -8.86
CA LYS A 64 -3.28 2.01 -10.03
C LYS A 64 -1.78 1.90 -10.34
N LEU A 65 -1.02 2.96 -10.16
CA LEU A 65 0.43 2.94 -10.41
C LEU A 65 1.17 2.18 -9.32
N SER A 66 0.69 2.24 -8.08
CA SER A 66 1.31 1.56 -6.93
C SER A 66 0.96 0.08 -6.84
N GLN A 67 -0.22 -0.36 -7.31
CA GLN A 67 -0.71 -1.72 -7.10
C GLN A 67 0.25 -2.82 -7.57
N ALA A 68 1.00 -2.57 -8.65
CA ALA A 68 1.89 -3.58 -9.25
C ALA A 68 3.02 -4.00 -8.29
N GLY A 69 3.55 -3.06 -7.50
CA GLY A 69 4.58 -3.37 -6.52
C GLY A 69 4.07 -4.29 -5.40
N TYR A 70 2.86 -4.05 -4.90
CA TYR A 70 2.26 -4.89 -3.87
C TYR A 70 1.98 -6.32 -4.37
N ILE A 71 1.53 -6.45 -5.62
CA ILE A 71 1.32 -7.77 -6.24
C ILE A 71 2.66 -8.50 -6.35
N GLU A 72 3.69 -7.83 -6.88
CA GLU A 72 5.02 -8.43 -7.06
C GLU A 72 5.61 -8.90 -5.73
N ASP A 73 5.53 -8.08 -4.68
CA ASP A 73 6.01 -8.44 -3.35
C ASP A 73 5.28 -9.69 -2.81
N LEU A 74 3.94 -9.73 -2.91
CA LEU A 74 3.14 -10.87 -2.47
C LEU A 74 3.41 -12.15 -3.28
N GLU A 75 3.60 -12.03 -4.59
CA GLU A 75 4.00 -13.17 -5.43
C GLU A 75 5.38 -13.71 -5.04
N GLN A 76 6.34 -12.82 -4.73
CA GLN A 76 7.68 -13.21 -4.27
C GLN A 76 7.67 -13.86 -2.88
N GLU A 77 6.74 -13.46 -2.02
CA GLU A 77 6.48 -14.09 -0.72
C GLU A 77 5.77 -15.45 -0.83
N GLY A 78 5.31 -15.82 -2.03
CA GLY A 78 4.68 -17.11 -2.32
C GLY A 78 3.17 -17.10 -2.12
N ALA A 79 2.53 -15.93 -2.11
CA ALA A 79 1.07 -15.83 -2.11
C ALA A 79 0.48 -16.36 -3.43
N ILE A 80 -0.66 -17.04 -3.33
CA ILE A 80 -1.37 -17.65 -4.46
C ILE A 80 -2.79 -17.11 -4.52
N GLY A 81 -3.35 -17.02 -5.73
CA GLY A 81 -4.75 -16.63 -5.95
C GLY A 81 -4.99 -15.16 -5.64
N ILE A 82 -4.08 -14.29 -6.09
CA ILE A 82 -4.13 -12.85 -5.83
C ILE A 82 -5.26 -12.18 -6.65
N ALA A 83 -6.18 -11.51 -5.96
CA ALA A 83 -7.21 -10.66 -6.54
C ALA A 83 -7.02 -9.21 -6.05
N VAL A 84 -7.25 -8.24 -6.91
CA VAL A 84 -7.01 -6.81 -6.61
C VAL A 84 -8.22 -5.97 -6.98
N ASP A 85 -8.66 -5.15 -6.03
CA ASP A 85 -9.68 -4.14 -6.21
C ASP A 85 -9.14 -2.77 -5.80
N ILE A 86 -9.55 -1.72 -6.51
CA ILE A 86 -9.29 -0.34 -6.11
C ILE A 86 -10.62 0.33 -5.76
N LEU A 87 -10.74 0.78 -4.52
CA LEU A 87 -11.97 1.40 -4.00
C LEU A 87 -11.68 2.63 -3.15
N GLN A 88 -12.70 3.47 -2.96
CA GLN A 88 -12.65 4.53 -1.96
C GLN A 88 -13.20 3.99 -0.64
N ASP A 89 -12.40 4.03 0.42
CA ASP A 89 -12.74 3.41 1.71
C ASP A 89 -11.99 4.08 2.88
N GLN A 90 -12.29 3.66 4.10
CA GLN A 90 -11.60 4.01 5.32
C GLN A 90 -11.41 2.75 6.20
N PRO A 91 -10.56 1.81 5.77
CA PRO A 91 -10.32 0.58 6.51
C PRO A 91 -9.73 0.90 7.88
N THR A 92 -10.27 0.27 8.91
CA THR A 92 -9.75 0.36 10.29
C THR A 92 -8.68 -0.69 10.58
N VAL A 93 -8.64 -1.75 9.77
CA VAL A 93 -7.68 -2.84 9.84
C VAL A 93 -7.08 -3.03 8.44
N LEU A 94 -5.75 -3.02 8.35
CA LEU A 94 -5.04 -3.03 7.07
C LEU A 94 -4.64 -4.44 6.61
N THR A 95 -4.54 -5.38 7.54
CA THR A 95 -4.22 -6.78 7.27
C THR A 95 -5.21 -7.64 8.05
N ILE A 96 -5.94 -8.47 7.33
CA ILE A 96 -6.90 -9.42 7.89
C ILE A 96 -6.44 -10.79 7.46
N ASP A 97 -5.92 -11.57 8.40
CA ASP A 97 -5.49 -12.94 8.19
C ASP A 97 -6.62 -13.87 8.63
N GLU A 98 -7.08 -14.73 7.71
CA GLU A 98 -8.02 -15.80 8.02
C GLU A 98 -7.19 -17.06 8.24
N GLU A 99 -6.69 -17.24 9.48
CA GLU A 99 -6.08 -18.50 9.91
C GLU A 99 -7.18 -19.59 9.95
N ASP A 100 -6.97 -20.70 9.24
CA ASP A 100 -7.83 -21.88 9.38
C ASP A 100 -7.54 -22.52 10.77
N ASP A 101 -8.44 -22.31 11.75
CA ASP A 101 -8.46 -23.02 13.05
C ASP A 101 -8.65 -24.55 12.90
#